data_AF-A0AAX6GY64-F1
#
_entry.id   AF-A0AAX6GY64-F1
#
_cell.length_a   1.000
_cell.length_b   1.000
_cell.length_c   1.000
_cell.angle_alpha   90.00
_cell.angle_beta   90.00
_cell.angle_gamma   90.00
#
_symmetry.space_group_name_H-M   'P 1'
#
loop_
_entity.id
_entity.type
_entity.pdbx_description
1 polymer ?
#
loop_
_entity_poly.entity_id
_entity_poly.type
_entity_poly.pdbx_seq_one_letter_code
_entity_poly.pdbx_strand_id
1 'polypeptide(L)'
;MALQDRVMEETKDKKNAVEAYVYDMRNKLHDKYQDFVTESERDELTVKLQEVEDWLYEDGEDETKGVYVAKLEELKKQGDPIELRYKEWSERGPASDQLAYCVRSFREAALSKDPKFDHIDISEKQKVINECGEAEAWLNDKRQQQDALPKYATPLLLSADIKRKAEALDRFCRSVMTKPKPPPAKPQTPPPSETPVPEAQATENPSKQEDDATGEQMAHESGQAPADGEPMETDKSEGTA
;
A
#
# COMPACT_ATOMS: atom_id res chain seq x y z
N MET A 1 -34.03 -21.69 -1.05
CA MET A 1 -32.79 -22.46 -1.28
C MET A 1 -31.77 -21.58 -2.00
N ALA A 2 -30.48 -21.87 -1.88
CA ALA A 2 -29.30 -21.14 -2.38
C ALA A 2 -29.42 -19.60 -2.41
N LEU A 3 -30.01 -19.01 -3.46
CA LEU A 3 -30.16 -17.55 -3.57
C LEU A 3 -31.01 -16.94 -2.45
N GLN A 4 -32.11 -17.59 -2.07
CA GLN A 4 -32.97 -17.12 -0.97
C GLN A 4 -32.24 -17.22 0.37
N ASP A 5 -31.47 -18.28 0.56
CA ASP A 5 -30.72 -18.55 1.80
C ASP A 5 -29.62 -17.49 1.96
N ARG A 6 -28.91 -17.18 0.87
CA ARG A 6 -27.93 -16.08 0.80
C ARG A 6 -28.55 -14.70 1.05
N VAL A 7 -29.78 -14.46 0.60
CA VAL A 7 -30.49 -13.18 0.87
C VAL A 7 -30.89 -13.07 2.33
N MET A 8 -31.31 -14.15 2.99
CA MET A 8 -31.59 -14.16 4.43
C MET A 8 -30.31 -13.93 5.26
N GLU A 9 -29.20 -14.59 4.89
CA GLU A 9 -27.88 -14.38 5.48
C GLU A 9 -27.39 -12.93 5.32
N GLU A 10 -27.38 -12.41 4.08
CA GLU A 10 -27.02 -11.01 3.80
C GLU A 10 -27.93 -9.97 4.48
N THR A 11 -29.16 -10.33 4.85
CA THR A 11 -30.09 -9.46 5.58
C THR A 11 -29.78 -9.47 7.06
N LYS A 12 -29.60 -10.67 7.65
CA LYS A 12 -29.19 -10.85 9.04
C LYS A 12 -27.85 -10.17 9.34
N ASP A 13 -26.87 -10.28 8.44
CA ASP A 13 -25.59 -9.57 8.55
C ASP A 13 -25.74 -8.05 8.59
N LYS A 14 -26.77 -7.49 7.93
CA LYS A 14 -27.04 -6.05 8.01
C LYS A 14 -27.77 -5.66 9.29
N LYS A 15 -28.69 -6.49 9.81
CA LYS A 15 -29.26 -6.29 11.15
C LYS A 15 -28.17 -6.29 12.22
N ASN A 16 -27.35 -7.35 12.26
CA ASN A 16 -26.20 -7.50 13.16
C ASN A 16 -25.23 -6.30 13.07
N ALA A 17 -25.03 -5.74 11.86
CA ALA A 17 -24.15 -4.58 11.65
C ALA A 17 -24.74 -3.25 12.17
N VAL A 18 -26.07 -3.09 12.21
CA VAL A 18 -26.70 -1.96 12.90
C VAL A 18 -26.59 -2.14 14.41
N GLU A 19 -26.97 -3.31 14.95
CA GLU A 19 -26.88 -3.64 16.38
C GLU A 19 -25.46 -3.41 16.93
N ALA A 20 -24.44 -3.96 16.25
CA ALA A 20 -23.04 -3.81 16.65
C ALA A 20 -22.55 -2.35 16.57
N TYR A 21 -22.97 -1.59 15.56
CA TYR A 21 -22.62 -0.17 15.43
C TYR A 21 -23.28 0.67 16.54
N VAL A 22 -24.56 0.40 16.85
CA VAL A 22 -25.30 1.09 17.92
C VAL A 22 -24.58 0.92 19.27
N TYR A 23 -24.22 -0.32 19.61
CA TYR A 23 -23.52 -0.63 20.86
C TYR A 23 -22.09 -0.04 20.92
N ASP A 24 -21.29 -0.24 19.86
CA ASP A 24 -19.90 0.24 19.77
C ASP A 24 -19.82 1.77 19.78
N MET A 25 -20.66 2.46 18.99
CA MET A 25 -20.66 3.92 18.93
C MET A 25 -21.11 4.54 20.26
N ARG A 26 -22.16 4.02 20.90
CA ARG A 26 -22.59 4.47 22.24
C ARG A 26 -21.47 4.33 23.28
N ASN A 27 -20.72 3.22 23.25
CA ASN A 27 -19.56 3.03 24.12
C ASN A 27 -18.45 4.05 23.81
N LYS A 28 -18.05 4.16 22.54
CA LYS A 28 -16.98 5.07 22.08
C LYS A 28 -17.26 6.55 22.41
N LEU A 29 -18.52 7.01 22.29
CA LEU A 29 -18.92 8.40 22.60
C LEU A 29 -18.64 8.81 24.06
N HIS A 30 -18.75 7.88 25.00
CA HIS A 30 -18.48 8.13 26.43
C HIS A 30 -17.04 7.77 26.88
N ASP A 31 -16.28 7.06 26.04
CA ASP A 31 -14.86 6.74 26.24
C ASP A 31 -13.97 7.52 25.25
N LYS A 32 -13.59 6.90 24.14
CA LYS A 32 -12.51 7.36 23.24
C LYS A 32 -12.82 8.66 22.49
N TYR A 33 -14.10 8.94 22.24
CA TYR A 33 -14.54 10.05 21.40
C TYR A 33 -15.00 11.27 22.19
N GLN A 34 -15.04 11.23 23.53
CA GLN A 34 -15.54 12.33 24.38
C GLN A 34 -14.89 13.70 24.07
N ASP A 35 -13.62 13.68 23.67
CA ASP A 35 -12.82 14.86 23.30
C ASP A 35 -13.06 15.36 21.85
N PHE A 36 -13.62 14.51 20.99
CA PHE A 36 -13.67 14.66 19.53
C PHE A 36 -15.09 14.99 19.02
N VAL A 37 -16.04 15.15 19.93
CA VAL A 37 -17.44 15.44 19.69
C VAL A 37 -17.85 16.66 20.53
N THR A 38 -18.74 17.50 20.03
CA THR A 38 -19.38 18.54 20.86
C THR A 38 -20.53 17.96 21.67
N GLU A 39 -20.95 18.65 22.74
CA GLU A 39 -22.11 18.27 23.56
C GLU A 39 -23.37 18.02 22.71
N SER A 40 -23.69 18.92 21.78
CA SER A 40 -24.85 18.79 20.88
C SER A 40 -24.72 17.57 19.96
N GLU A 41 -23.60 17.43 19.25
CA GLU A 41 -23.37 16.28 18.35
C GLU A 41 -23.45 14.94 19.09
N ARG A 42 -22.93 14.87 20.33
CA ARG A 42 -22.94 13.68 21.18
C ARG A 42 -24.37 13.32 21.57
N ASP A 43 -25.14 14.29 22.03
CA ASP A 43 -26.49 14.05 22.55
C ASP A 43 -27.48 13.78 21.40
N GLU A 44 -27.36 14.51 20.27
CA GLU A 44 -28.12 14.26 19.05
C GLU A 44 -27.85 12.87 18.44
N LEU A 45 -26.61 12.39 18.50
CA LEU A 45 -26.27 11.04 18.05
C LEU A 45 -26.70 9.99 19.09
N THR A 46 -26.58 10.26 20.38
CA THR A 46 -27.03 9.35 21.45
C THR A 46 -28.53 9.08 21.38
N VAL A 47 -29.35 10.12 21.13
CA VAL A 47 -30.79 9.96 20.90
C VAL A 47 -31.06 9.07 19.69
N LYS A 48 -30.41 9.32 18.54
CA LYS A 48 -30.61 8.51 17.33
C LYS A 48 -30.12 7.08 17.45
N LEU A 49 -29.06 6.84 18.24
CA LEU A 49 -28.62 5.48 18.57
C LEU A 49 -29.68 4.74 19.38
N GLN A 50 -30.38 5.41 20.29
CA GLN A 50 -31.51 4.83 21.03
C GLN A 50 -32.75 4.63 20.13
N GLU A 51 -33.12 5.62 19.31
CA GLU A 51 -34.23 5.50 18.34
C GLU A 51 -34.06 4.34 17.35
N VAL A 52 -32.81 3.97 17.03
CA VAL A 52 -32.51 2.79 16.19
C VAL A 52 -32.40 1.50 17.00
N GLU A 53 -31.96 1.55 18.26
CA GLU A 53 -32.00 0.39 19.18
C GLU A 53 -33.45 -0.04 19.45
N ASP A 54 -34.30 0.90 19.84
CA ASP A 54 -35.71 0.67 20.14
C ASP A 54 -36.44 0.13 18.90
N TRP A 55 -36.20 0.75 17.73
CA TRP A 55 -36.75 0.28 16.45
C TRP A 55 -36.33 -1.16 16.10
N LEU A 56 -35.10 -1.60 16.40
CA LEU A 56 -34.65 -2.99 16.15
C LEU A 56 -35.38 -4.04 17.00
N TYR A 57 -35.96 -3.63 18.12
CA TYR A 57 -36.79 -4.47 19.01
C TYR A 57 -38.31 -4.36 18.75
N GLU A 58 -38.74 -3.35 17.98
CA GLU A 58 -40.13 -3.14 17.57
C GLU A 58 -40.31 -3.44 16.05
N ASP A 59 -40.59 -2.44 15.22
CA ASP A 59 -40.89 -2.61 13.79
C ASP A 59 -39.74 -3.22 12.96
N GLY A 60 -38.51 -3.15 13.45
CA GLY A 60 -37.28 -3.57 12.77
C GLY A 60 -36.86 -5.03 13.02
N GLU A 61 -37.77 -5.92 13.46
CA GLU A 61 -37.38 -7.32 13.72
C GLU A 61 -37.03 -8.09 12.42
N ASP A 62 -37.92 -8.03 11.42
CA ASP A 62 -37.88 -8.81 10.16
C ASP A 62 -37.93 -7.86 8.93
N GLU A 63 -37.18 -6.77 8.99
CA GLU A 63 -37.10 -5.78 7.92
C GLU A 63 -36.11 -6.15 6.80
N THR A 64 -36.23 -5.46 5.66
CA THR A 64 -35.43 -5.73 4.47
C THR A 64 -33.99 -5.25 4.64
N LYS A 65 -33.06 -5.96 3.98
CA LYS A 65 -31.63 -5.59 3.88
C LYS A 65 -31.41 -4.11 3.54
N GLY A 66 -32.26 -3.53 2.68
CA GLY A 66 -32.16 -2.12 2.27
C GLY A 66 -32.43 -1.15 3.42
N VAL A 67 -33.39 -1.46 4.29
CA VAL A 67 -33.74 -0.63 5.45
C VAL A 67 -32.64 -0.65 6.51
N TYR A 68 -32.06 -1.83 6.81
CA TYR A 68 -30.90 -1.91 7.71
C TYR A 68 -29.68 -1.15 7.17
N VAL A 69 -29.44 -1.18 5.85
CA VAL A 69 -28.37 -0.38 5.23
C VAL A 69 -28.65 1.11 5.37
N ALA A 70 -29.87 1.57 5.08
CA ALA A 70 -30.24 2.98 5.21
C ALA A 70 -30.12 3.49 6.67
N LYS A 71 -30.58 2.70 7.65
CA LYS A 71 -30.40 3.00 9.09
C LYS A 71 -28.93 3.10 9.49
N LEU A 72 -28.09 2.18 9.00
CA LEU A 72 -26.64 2.24 9.26
C LEU A 72 -25.98 3.47 8.62
N GLU A 73 -26.37 3.85 7.40
CA GLU A 73 -25.86 5.03 6.71
C GLU A 73 -26.30 6.34 7.39
N GLU A 74 -27.52 6.42 7.92
CA GLU A 74 -28.02 7.57 8.69
C GLU A 74 -27.22 7.80 9.99
N LEU A 75 -26.94 6.74 10.75
CA LEU A 75 -26.10 6.81 11.94
C LEU A 75 -24.64 7.17 11.58
N LYS A 76 -24.09 6.54 10.55
CA LYS A 76 -22.72 6.80 10.05
C LYS A 76 -22.51 8.22 9.56
N LYS A 77 -23.51 8.86 8.96
CA LYS A 77 -23.46 10.26 8.53
C LYS A 77 -23.08 11.23 9.68
N GLN A 78 -23.29 10.82 10.93
CA GLN A 78 -22.95 11.59 12.14
C GLN A 78 -21.76 10.99 12.90
N GLY A 79 -21.64 9.66 12.97
CA GLY A 79 -20.53 9.00 13.67
C GLY A 79 -19.21 8.96 12.88
N ASP A 80 -19.23 8.81 11.55
CA ASP A 80 -18.02 8.74 10.73
C ASP A 80 -17.16 10.05 10.82
N PRO A 81 -17.73 11.27 10.87
CA PRO A 81 -16.97 12.49 11.20
C PRO A 81 -16.27 12.45 12.56
N ILE A 82 -16.89 11.86 13.59
CA ILE A 82 -16.34 11.78 14.95
C ILE A 82 -15.22 10.74 15.00
N GLU A 83 -15.44 9.55 14.42
CA GLU A 83 -14.41 8.52 14.28
C GLU A 83 -13.23 9.02 13.44
N LEU A 84 -13.46 9.83 12.40
CA LEU A 84 -12.41 10.48 11.61
C LEU A 84 -11.57 11.44 12.44
N ARG A 85 -12.19 12.33 13.26
CA ARG A 85 -11.47 13.27 14.14
C ARG A 85 -10.54 12.52 15.12
N TYR A 86 -11.05 11.47 15.76
CA TYR A 86 -10.27 10.59 16.64
C TYR A 86 -9.13 9.88 15.89
N LYS A 87 -9.47 9.24 14.76
CA LYS A 87 -8.52 8.48 13.93
C LYS A 87 -7.37 9.36 13.45
N GLU A 88 -7.67 10.53 12.89
CA GLU A 88 -6.67 11.48 12.42
C GLU A 88 -5.85 12.10 13.55
N TRP A 89 -6.39 12.22 14.76
CA TRP A 89 -5.57 12.56 15.93
C TRP A 89 -4.58 11.45 16.30
N SER A 90 -5.02 10.18 16.27
CA SER A 90 -4.17 9.03 16.58
C SER A 90 -3.11 8.73 15.50
N GLU A 91 -3.44 8.85 14.21
CA GLU A 91 -2.54 8.54 13.09
C GLU A 91 -1.55 9.66 12.74
N ARG A 92 -1.87 10.92 13.06
CA ARG A 92 -0.99 12.07 12.77
C ARG A 92 0.39 11.95 13.40
N GLY A 93 0.49 11.43 14.62
CA GLY A 93 1.77 11.24 15.33
C GLY A 93 2.70 10.31 14.54
N PRO A 94 2.37 9.02 14.39
CA PRO A 94 3.17 8.06 13.62
C PRO A 94 3.47 8.51 12.17
N ALA A 95 2.52 9.18 11.51
CA ALA A 95 2.77 9.73 10.17
C ALA A 95 3.81 10.87 10.18
N SER A 96 3.75 11.76 11.18
CA SER A 96 4.73 12.83 11.38
C SER A 96 6.12 12.27 11.69
N ASP A 97 6.20 11.27 12.55
CA ASP A 97 7.46 10.60 12.93
C ASP A 97 8.10 9.89 11.73
N GLN A 98 7.30 9.27 10.86
CA GLN A 98 7.77 8.66 9.61
C GLN A 98 8.30 9.70 8.62
N LEU A 99 7.64 10.85 8.46
CA LEU A 99 8.15 11.95 7.64
C LEU A 99 9.44 12.53 8.22
N ALA A 100 9.51 12.74 9.54
CA ALA A 100 10.72 13.21 10.22
C ALA A 100 11.89 12.20 10.11
N TYR A 101 11.62 10.90 10.15
CA TYR A 101 12.60 9.84 9.89
C TYR A 101 13.16 9.94 8.46
N CYS A 102 12.30 10.09 7.45
CA CYS A 102 12.73 10.27 6.06
C CYS A 102 13.58 11.54 5.89
N VAL A 103 13.11 12.69 6.40
CA VAL A 103 13.84 13.97 6.40
C VAL A 103 15.24 13.81 7.00
N ARG A 104 15.35 13.19 8.18
CA ARG A 104 16.64 12.94 8.84
C ARG A 104 17.53 12.03 8.00
N SER A 105 17.02 10.88 7.56
CA SER A 105 17.80 9.88 6.80
C SER A 105 18.37 10.45 5.49
N PHE A 106 17.58 11.22 4.74
CA PHE A 106 18.06 11.85 3.50
C PHE A 106 19.00 13.04 3.75
N ARG A 107 18.79 13.82 4.82
CA ARG A 107 19.72 14.90 5.22
C ARG A 107 21.07 14.33 5.69
N GLU A 108 21.06 13.23 6.45
CA GLU A 108 22.27 12.48 6.83
C GLU A 108 22.98 11.89 5.60
N ALA A 109 22.25 11.29 4.66
CA ALA A 109 22.81 10.78 3.41
C ALA A 109 23.46 11.89 2.56
N ALA A 110 22.81 13.05 2.43
CA ALA A 110 23.32 14.19 1.67
C ALA A 110 24.57 14.83 2.29
N LEU A 111 24.69 14.83 3.62
CA LEU A 111 25.84 15.35 4.36
C LEU A 111 26.96 14.31 4.55
N SER A 112 26.72 13.06 4.18
CA SER A 112 27.66 11.96 4.38
C SER A 112 28.86 12.02 3.43
N LYS A 113 30.03 11.62 3.98
CA LYS A 113 31.31 11.43 3.27
C LYS A 113 31.56 9.96 2.91
N ASP A 114 30.49 9.16 2.84
CA ASP A 114 30.54 7.76 2.43
C ASP A 114 30.91 7.66 0.94
N PRO A 115 31.96 6.88 0.55
CA PRO A 115 32.38 6.72 -0.83
C PRO A 115 31.29 6.21 -1.80
N LYS A 116 30.15 5.71 -1.32
CA LYS A 116 28.98 5.42 -2.16
C LYS A 116 28.26 6.66 -2.69
N PHE A 117 28.57 7.87 -2.20
CA PHE A 117 27.95 9.13 -2.59
C PHE A 117 28.91 10.14 -3.24
N ASP A 118 30.19 9.79 -3.45
CA ASP A 118 31.19 10.70 -4.03
C ASP A 118 30.91 11.10 -5.49
N HIS A 119 30.15 10.28 -6.22
CA HIS A 119 29.76 10.53 -7.61
C HIS A 119 28.50 11.39 -7.76
N ILE A 120 27.87 11.79 -6.64
CA ILE A 120 26.68 12.64 -6.64
C ILE A 120 27.12 14.09 -6.49
N ASP A 121 26.74 14.92 -7.45
CA ASP A 121 27.11 16.34 -7.49
C ASP A 121 26.59 17.12 -6.26
N ILE A 122 27.37 18.11 -5.83
CA ILE A 122 27.09 18.91 -4.63
C ILE A 122 25.77 19.70 -4.79
N SER A 123 25.44 20.17 -6.00
CA SER A 123 24.15 20.81 -6.29
C SER A 123 22.98 19.86 -6.05
N GLU A 124 23.13 18.58 -6.37
CA GLU A 124 22.06 17.59 -6.18
C GLU A 124 21.94 17.16 -4.71
N LYS A 125 23.05 17.04 -3.98
CA LYS A 125 23.03 16.89 -2.52
C LYS A 125 22.33 18.09 -1.85
N GLN A 126 22.58 19.31 -2.32
CA GLN A 126 21.91 20.50 -1.80
C GLN A 126 20.41 20.52 -2.12
N LYS A 127 19.97 20.09 -3.32
CA LYS A 127 18.54 19.96 -3.64
C LYS A 127 17.81 19.01 -2.69
N VAL A 128 18.43 17.89 -2.31
CA VAL A 128 17.88 16.98 -1.29
C VAL A 128 17.77 17.65 0.08
N ILE A 129 18.80 18.38 0.51
CA ILE A 129 18.77 19.12 1.79
C ILE A 129 17.65 20.19 1.80
N ASN A 130 17.43 20.85 0.66
CA ASN A 130 16.37 21.85 0.49
C ASN A 130 14.97 21.22 0.56
N GLU A 131 14.66 20.19 -0.25
CA GLU A 131 13.34 19.51 -0.23
C GLU A 131 13.06 18.89 1.15
N CYS A 132 14.07 18.34 1.83
CA CYS A 132 13.96 17.91 3.23
C CYS A 132 13.55 19.06 4.17
N GLY A 133 14.13 20.26 3.99
CA GLY A 133 13.78 21.45 4.77
C GLY A 133 12.38 22.00 4.43
N GLU A 134 11.97 21.96 3.17
CA GLU A 134 10.62 22.37 2.74
C GLU A 134 9.54 21.41 3.26
N ALA A 135 9.81 20.09 3.28
CA ALA A 135 8.92 19.10 3.87
C ALA A 135 8.80 19.25 5.40
N GLU A 136 9.91 19.53 6.08
CA GLU A 136 9.97 19.81 7.52
C GLU A 136 9.24 21.12 7.89
N ALA A 137 9.43 22.18 7.10
CA ALA A 137 8.71 23.44 7.27
C ALA A 137 7.20 23.30 7.03
N TRP A 138 6.80 22.58 5.97
CA TRP A 138 5.40 22.27 5.67
C TRP A 138 4.71 21.50 6.80
N LEU A 139 5.38 20.48 7.35
CA LEU A 139 4.82 19.69 8.47
C LEU A 139 4.61 20.57 9.70
N ASN A 140 5.59 21.42 10.02
CA ASN A 140 5.53 22.32 11.17
C ASN A 140 4.45 23.42 11.02
N ASP A 141 4.27 23.98 9.82
CA ASP A 141 3.18 24.92 9.49
C ASP A 141 1.80 24.26 9.65
N LYS A 142 1.59 23.12 8.98
CA LYS A 142 0.31 22.41 9.02
C LYS A 142 -0.02 21.87 10.42
N ARG A 143 1.00 21.47 11.19
CA ARG A 143 0.85 21.11 12.59
C ARG A 143 0.39 22.30 13.44
N GLN A 144 1.02 23.48 13.31
CA GLN A 144 0.59 24.67 14.06
C GLN A 144 -0.85 25.08 13.73
N GLN A 145 -1.24 25.04 12.45
CA GLN A 145 -2.63 25.29 12.03
C GLN A 145 -3.62 24.28 12.61
N GLN A 146 -3.21 23.02 12.77
CA GLN A 146 -4.04 21.94 13.31
C GLN A 146 -4.09 21.93 14.85
N ASP A 147 -2.98 22.23 15.53
CA ASP A 147 -2.88 22.28 16.99
C ASP A 147 -3.56 23.55 17.56
N ALA A 148 -3.88 24.54 16.71
CA ALA A 148 -4.72 25.69 17.02
C ALA A 148 -6.24 25.42 16.95
N LEU A 149 -6.67 24.24 16.48
CA LEU A 149 -8.07 23.84 16.43
C LEU A 149 -8.48 22.96 17.61
N PRO A 150 -9.73 23.06 18.10
CA PRO A 150 -10.25 22.11 19.08
C PRO A 150 -10.37 20.71 18.46
N LYS A 151 -10.24 19.66 19.28
CA LYS A 151 -10.28 18.25 18.86
C LYS A 151 -11.58 17.84 18.13
N TYR A 152 -12.69 18.53 18.41
CA TYR A 152 -13.99 18.33 17.75
C TYR A 152 -14.15 19.10 16.42
N ALA A 153 -13.19 19.93 15.99
CA ALA A 153 -13.22 20.54 14.67
C ALA A 153 -12.77 19.55 13.58
N THR A 154 -13.23 19.77 12.34
CA THR A 154 -12.74 19.04 11.17
C THR A 154 -11.22 19.20 11.03
N PRO A 155 -10.44 18.10 10.92
CA PRO A 155 -8.98 18.20 10.79
C PRO A 155 -8.56 18.84 9.46
N LEU A 156 -7.59 19.76 9.54
CA LEU A 156 -6.95 20.42 8.39
C LEU A 156 -5.71 19.69 7.89
N LEU A 157 -5.13 18.81 8.72
CA LEU A 157 -3.98 17.98 8.38
C LEU A 157 -4.36 16.52 8.57
N LEU A 158 -4.52 15.79 7.45
CA LEU A 158 -4.78 14.36 7.48
C LEU A 158 -3.46 13.58 7.48
N SER A 159 -3.43 12.43 8.16
CA SER A 159 -2.34 11.47 8.11
C SER A 159 -2.05 11.03 6.67
N ALA A 160 -3.07 10.97 5.81
CA ALA A 160 -2.96 10.70 4.38
C ALA A 160 -2.08 11.75 3.65
N ASP A 161 -2.17 13.03 4.03
CA ASP A 161 -1.38 14.09 3.39
C ASP A 161 0.07 14.10 3.88
N ILE A 162 0.30 13.75 5.15
CA ILE A 162 1.65 13.54 5.69
C ILE A 162 2.31 12.34 4.98
N LYS A 163 1.58 11.22 4.82
CA LYS A 163 2.03 10.04 4.06
C LYS A 163 2.38 10.39 2.61
N ARG A 164 1.49 11.11 1.90
CA ARG A 164 1.75 11.61 0.53
C ARG A 164 3.01 12.50 0.43
N LYS A 165 3.24 13.42 1.39
CA LYS A 165 4.44 14.27 1.39
C LYS A 165 5.70 13.46 1.72
N ALA A 166 5.61 12.43 2.56
CA ALA A 166 6.71 11.49 2.81
C ALA A 166 7.04 10.63 1.58
N GLU A 167 6.03 10.11 0.88
CA GLU A 167 6.19 9.38 -0.39
C GLU A 167 6.81 10.25 -1.50
N ALA A 168 6.38 11.51 -1.61
CA ALA A 168 6.94 12.46 -2.56
C ALA A 168 8.41 12.79 -2.25
N LEU A 169 8.73 13.06 -0.97
CA LEU A 169 10.09 13.27 -0.49
C LEU A 169 10.98 12.04 -0.75
N ASP A 170 10.52 10.84 -0.38
CA ASP A 170 11.25 9.60 -0.57
C ASP A 170 11.55 9.33 -2.05
N ARG A 171 10.55 9.46 -2.93
CA ARG A 171 10.70 9.33 -4.38
C ARG A 171 11.71 10.34 -4.94
N PHE A 172 11.64 11.60 -4.53
CA PHE A 172 12.58 12.64 -4.97
C PHE A 172 14.00 12.34 -4.49
N CYS A 173 14.19 12.13 -3.19
CA CYS A 173 15.49 11.92 -2.58
C CYS A 173 16.16 10.63 -3.06
N ARG A 174 15.41 9.55 -3.29
CA ARG A 174 15.96 8.34 -3.95
C ARG A 174 16.42 8.62 -5.37
N SER A 175 15.64 9.35 -6.17
CA SER A 175 16.01 9.67 -7.57
C SER A 175 17.34 10.44 -7.71
N VAL A 176 17.79 11.09 -6.64
CA VAL A 176 19.13 11.68 -6.50
C VAL A 176 20.12 10.71 -5.86
N MET A 177 19.80 10.17 -4.68
CA MET A 177 20.74 9.43 -3.83
C MET A 177 21.03 7.99 -4.29
N THR A 178 20.21 7.43 -5.18
CA THR A 178 20.45 6.10 -5.78
C THR A 178 20.86 6.18 -7.25
N LYS A 179 21.31 7.34 -7.75
CA LYS A 179 21.91 7.43 -9.10
C LYS A 179 23.11 6.47 -9.18
N PRO A 180 23.24 5.66 -10.25
CA PRO A 180 24.36 4.75 -10.37
C PRO A 180 25.68 5.52 -10.53
N LYS A 181 26.78 4.92 -10.06
CA LYS A 181 28.12 5.42 -10.36
C LYS A 181 28.33 5.41 -11.88
N PRO A 182 28.88 6.49 -12.48
CA PRO A 182 29.29 6.46 -13.88
C PRO A 182 30.18 5.24 -14.14
N PRO A 183 29.96 4.47 -15.23
CA PRO A 183 30.79 3.33 -15.52
C PRO A 183 32.25 3.78 -15.66
N PRO A 184 33.22 3.04 -15.10
CA PRO A 184 34.63 3.42 -15.18
C PRO A 184 35.02 3.57 -16.65
N ALA A 185 35.70 4.67 -16.98
CA ALA A 185 36.13 4.94 -18.35
C ALA A 185 36.93 3.74 -18.87
N LYS A 186 36.46 3.13 -19.96
CA LYS A 186 37.20 2.05 -20.63
C LYS A 186 38.61 2.58 -20.92
N PRO A 187 39.68 1.86 -20.54
CA PRO A 187 41.03 2.27 -20.88
C PRO A 187 41.13 2.57 -22.36
N GLN A 188 41.56 3.78 -22.72
CA GLN A 188 41.88 4.10 -24.10
C GLN A 188 43.08 3.25 -24.48
N THR A 189 42.85 2.21 -25.26
CA THR A 189 43.93 1.43 -25.88
C THR A 189 44.74 2.40 -26.76
N PRO A 190 46.04 2.61 -26.50
CA PRO A 190 46.86 3.41 -27.41
C PRO A 190 46.85 2.77 -28.80
N PRO A 191 46.97 3.57 -29.88
CA PRO A 191 46.96 3.04 -31.23
C PRO A 191 48.11 2.04 -31.43
N PRO A 192 47.91 0.95 -32.18
CA PRO A 192 48.98 0.00 -32.45
C PRO A 192 50.08 0.67 -33.27
N SER A 193 51.31 0.61 -32.76
CA SER A 193 52.49 1.01 -33.53
C SER A 193 52.78 -0.06 -34.58
N GLU A 194 52.97 0.35 -35.84
CA GLU A 194 53.37 -0.54 -36.91
C GLU A 194 54.81 -1.06 -36.71
N THR A 195 55.02 -2.33 -37.01
CA THR A 195 56.35 -2.89 -37.32
C THR A 195 56.24 -3.85 -38.51
N PRO A 196 57.22 -3.88 -39.44
CA PRO A 196 57.03 -4.54 -40.73
C PRO A 196 57.19 -6.07 -40.69
N VAL A 197 56.56 -6.74 -41.65
CA VAL A 197 56.65 -8.19 -41.87
C VAL A 197 57.62 -8.51 -43.01
N PRO A 198 58.47 -9.54 -42.87
CA PRO A 198 58.94 -10.38 -43.97
C PRO A 198 58.25 -11.76 -43.83
N GLU A 199 57.15 -12.00 -44.55
CA GLU A 199 57.12 -12.50 -45.93
C GLU A 199 57.20 -14.04 -45.98
N ALA A 200 56.07 -14.66 -46.30
CA ALA A 200 55.94 -16.09 -46.53
C ALA A 200 55.65 -16.34 -48.01
N GLN A 201 56.41 -17.24 -48.64
CA GLN A 201 56.07 -17.74 -49.98
C GLN A 201 55.00 -18.83 -49.89
N ALA A 202 54.04 -18.78 -50.80
CA ALA A 202 52.91 -19.70 -50.88
C ALA A 202 52.89 -20.42 -52.23
N THR A 203 52.56 -21.71 -52.23
CA THR A 203 52.07 -22.56 -53.34
C THR A 203 51.78 -23.97 -52.78
N GLU A 204 50.73 -24.71 -53.12
CA GLU A 204 49.56 -24.39 -53.96
C GLU A 204 48.34 -25.28 -53.64
N ASN A 205 47.27 -25.12 -54.43
CA ASN A 205 45.94 -25.77 -54.38
C ASN A 205 45.97 -27.17 -55.09
N PRO A 206 44.86 -27.86 -55.48
CA PRO A 206 43.43 -27.73 -55.14
C PRO A 206 42.61 -29.03 -54.86
N SER A 207 41.50 -28.86 -54.11
CA SER A 207 40.11 -29.40 -54.31
C SER A 207 39.79 -30.82 -54.87
N LYS A 208 38.79 -31.52 -54.28
CA LYS A 208 37.43 -31.81 -54.87
C LYS A 208 36.64 -33.01 -54.25
N GLN A 209 35.31 -32.83 -54.14
CA GLN A 209 34.19 -33.82 -54.28
C GLN A 209 34.12 -35.02 -53.27
N GLU A 210 32.96 -35.66 -53.02
CA GLU A 210 31.60 -35.58 -53.61
C GLU A 210 30.47 -35.93 -52.59
N ASP A 211 29.21 -35.76 -53.03
CA ASP A 211 27.84 -36.09 -52.51
C ASP A 211 27.66 -37.19 -51.42
N ASP A 212 26.57 -37.27 -50.63
CA ASP A 212 25.13 -36.87 -50.78
C ASP A 212 24.55 -36.40 -49.39
N ALA A 213 23.27 -36.24 -49.00
CA ALA A 213 21.94 -36.61 -49.51
C ALA A 213 20.75 -35.76 -48.96
N THR A 214 19.59 -35.87 -49.62
CA THR A 214 18.24 -35.36 -49.23
C THR A 214 17.46 -36.31 -48.30
N GLY A 215 16.37 -35.97 -47.60
CA GLY A 215 15.60 -34.72 -47.42
C GLY A 215 14.13 -35.00 -46.98
N GLU A 216 13.42 -34.00 -46.42
CA GLU A 216 11.92 -33.92 -46.25
C GLU A 216 11.23 -34.96 -45.30
N GLN A 217 9.99 -34.82 -44.77
CA GLN A 217 9.06 -33.71 -44.42
C GLN A 217 7.97 -34.17 -43.39
N MET A 218 7.34 -33.22 -42.68
CA MET A 218 5.94 -33.18 -42.14
C MET A 218 5.33 -34.17 -41.06
N ALA A 219 4.76 -33.55 -40.02
CA ALA A 219 3.37 -33.66 -39.48
C ALA A 219 2.87 -34.77 -38.48
N HIS A 220 1.80 -34.38 -37.74
CA HIS A 220 0.94 -35.08 -36.73
C HIS A 220 1.62 -35.66 -35.47
N GLU A 221 1.13 -35.54 -34.21
CA GLU A 221 -0.17 -35.24 -33.55
C GLU A 221 -1.12 -36.44 -33.30
N SER A 222 -1.08 -36.93 -32.04
CA SER A 222 -2.10 -37.66 -31.21
C SER A 222 -1.33 -38.30 -30.03
N GLY A 223 -1.79 -38.54 -28.79
CA GLY A 223 -3.03 -38.36 -27.98
C GLY A 223 -2.67 -38.84 -26.54
N GLN A 224 -3.53 -39.12 -25.54
CA GLN A 224 -4.93 -38.85 -25.24
C GLN A 224 -5.14 -39.10 -23.70
N ALA A 225 -6.20 -38.56 -23.09
CA ALA A 225 -6.60 -38.78 -21.67
C ALA A 225 -7.56 -40.01 -21.53
N PRO A 226 -8.23 -40.36 -20.40
CA PRO A 226 -8.36 -39.71 -19.07
C PRO A 226 -8.38 -40.71 -17.85
N ALA A 227 -9.30 -40.51 -16.88
CA ALA A 227 -9.62 -41.23 -15.62
C ALA A 227 -8.90 -40.70 -14.35
N ASP A 228 -9.52 -40.31 -13.22
CA ASP A 228 -10.78 -40.64 -12.50
C ASP A 228 -10.61 -41.70 -11.39
N GLY A 229 -11.18 -41.45 -10.20
CA GLY A 229 -11.22 -42.37 -9.05
C GLY A 229 -10.70 -41.81 -7.71
N GLU A 230 -11.61 -41.38 -6.83
CA GLU A 230 -11.45 -41.56 -5.37
C GLU A 230 -11.86 -43.00 -4.99
N PRO A 231 -11.34 -43.55 -3.87
CA PRO A 231 -12.28 -43.75 -2.74
C PRO A 231 -11.68 -43.51 -1.34
N MET A 232 -12.57 -43.41 -0.35
CA MET A 232 -12.25 -43.47 1.09
C MET A 232 -12.02 -44.92 1.55
N GLU A 233 -11.27 -45.10 2.65
CA GLU A 233 -11.56 -45.96 3.83
C GLU A 233 -10.49 -45.60 4.90
N THR A 234 -10.82 -44.98 6.04
CA THR A 234 -11.30 -45.58 7.31
C THR A 234 -10.43 -46.69 7.90
N ASP A 235 -9.69 -46.38 8.98
CA ASP A 235 -9.72 -47.23 10.18
C ASP A 235 -9.55 -46.43 11.48
N LYS A 236 -10.01 -47.05 12.57
CA LYS A 236 -9.99 -46.70 13.99
C LYS A 236 -8.56 -46.56 14.55
N SER A 237 -8.35 -45.94 15.71
CA SER A 237 -8.60 -46.63 16.99
C SER A 237 -8.71 -45.70 18.20
N GLU A 238 -9.53 -46.14 19.16
CA GLU A 238 -9.64 -45.58 20.51
C GLU A 238 -8.48 -46.04 21.39
N GLY A 239 -8.14 -45.30 22.45
CA GLY A 239 -7.05 -45.65 23.36
C GLY A 239 -7.08 -44.87 24.68
N THR A 240 -8.02 -45.22 25.56
CA THR A 240 -8.16 -44.60 26.89
C THR A 240 -7.57 -45.50 27.98
N ALA A 241 -6.53 -45.03 28.67
CA ALA A 241 -6.04 -45.54 29.95
C ALA A 241 -5.19 -44.45 30.65
#